data_AF-A0A482WH55-F1
#
_entry.id   AF-A0A482WH55-F1
#
_cell.length_a   1.000
_cell.length_b   1.000
_cell.length_c   1.000
_cell.angle_alpha   90.00
_cell.angle_beta   90.00
_cell.angle_gamma   90.00
#
_symmetry.space_group_name_H-M   'P 1'
#
loop_
_entity.id
_entity.type
_entity.pdbx_description
1 polymer ?
#
loop_
_entity_poly.entity_id
_entity_poly.type
_entity_poly.pdbx_seq_one_letter_code
_entity_poly.pdbx_strand_id
1 'polypeptide(L)'
;MAWRLTVNLQHPIVGLPSNVVDETESEETREVRVLAYNIAGWKKVKLNSKRVCIVPVYLNCNEWNEDFGRFSELMWELTAKYEYCIAIGDLNGRISCEQKIPRHIIPDQHCLIRLDRNSKDNIMNRNGSRLITLLNELNMIILNGRTKGDNQGEFTYVGGQGSSVIDVCAASCSSLQLISDFKVDNEFFLRSFSNNTQTEDYE
;
A
#
# COMPACT_ATOMS: atom_id res chain seq x y z
N MET A 1 -12.62 13.19 -5.86
CA MET A 1 -12.25 11.97 -6.61
C MET A 1 -11.55 11.08 -5.62
N ALA A 2 -12.07 9.88 -5.37
CA ALA A 2 -11.46 8.93 -4.45
C ALA A 2 -10.66 7.92 -5.28
N TRP A 3 -9.45 7.63 -4.84
CA TRP A 3 -8.59 6.62 -5.46
C TRP A 3 -8.55 5.42 -4.54
N ARG A 4 -8.44 4.24 -5.13
CA ARG A 4 -8.30 2.99 -4.41
C ARG A 4 -6.89 2.45 -4.61
N LEU A 5 -6.22 2.18 -3.50
CA LEU A 5 -4.96 1.47 -3.52
C LEU A 5 -5.21 -0.03 -3.36
N THR A 6 -4.68 -0.81 -4.29
CA THR A 6 -4.83 -2.27 -4.29
C THR A 6 -3.45 -2.91 -4.30
N VAL A 7 -3.22 -3.82 -3.35
CA VAL A 7 -2.04 -4.69 -3.31
C VAL A 7 -2.48 -6.11 -3.62
N ASN A 8 -2.00 -6.65 -4.74
CA ASN A 8 -2.20 -8.04 -5.10
C ASN A 8 -1.05 -8.88 -4.52
N LEU A 9 -1.41 -10.01 -3.92
CA LEU A 9 -0.46 -10.88 -3.23
C LEU A 9 -0.20 -12.14 -4.06
N GLN A 10 0.98 -12.76 -3.90
CA GLN A 10 1.36 -14.00 -4.60
C GLN A 10 0.56 -15.22 -4.07
N HIS A 11 0.31 -16.21 -4.95
CA HIS A 11 -0.59 -17.38 -4.81
C HIS A 11 -0.68 -18.03 -3.41
N PRO A 12 -1.85 -18.60 -3.01
CA PRO A 12 -1.93 -19.55 -1.89
C PRO A 12 -1.29 -20.90 -2.29
N ILE A 13 -0.37 -21.43 -1.51
CA ILE A 13 0.17 -22.79 -1.72
C ILE A 13 -0.58 -23.80 -0.83
N VAL A 14 -1.11 -24.83 -1.50
CA VAL A 14 -1.84 -25.98 -0.95
C VAL A 14 -0.92 -26.87 -0.11
N GLY A 15 -1.30 -27.15 1.16
CA GLY A 15 -0.73 -28.28 1.95
C GLY A 15 -0.68 -28.08 3.48
N LEU A 16 -1.76 -28.51 4.17
CA LEU A 16 -2.00 -29.03 5.56
C LEU A 16 -0.94 -28.89 6.71
N PRO A 17 -1.30 -29.02 8.02
CA PRO A 17 -2.61 -29.30 8.62
C PRO A 17 -3.11 -28.25 9.65
N SER A 18 -4.42 -28.38 9.88
CA SER A 18 -5.28 -27.79 10.91
C SER A 18 -4.67 -27.74 12.33
N ASN A 19 -4.73 -26.56 12.96
CA ASN A 19 -5.43 -26.30 14.23
C ASN A 19 -5.02 -24.93 14.82
N VAL A 20 -5.92 -24.37 15.63
CA VAL A 20 -5.76 -23.30 16.64
C VAL A 20 -6.29 -21.89 16.29
N VAL A 21 -7.56 -21.72 16.67
CA VAL A 21 -8.22 -20.66 17.46
C VAL A 21 -7.84 -19.18 17.27
N ASP A 22 -8.78 -18.52 16.59
CA ASP A 22 -9.35 -17.16 16.71
C ASP A 22 -8.78 -16.17 17.75
N GLU A 23 -8.17 -15.10 17.22
CA GLU A 23 -8.40 -13.72 17.67
C GLU A 23 -8.59 -12.85 16.41
N THR A 24 -9.82 -12.84 15.89
CA THR A 24 -10.26 -12.12 14.69
C THR A 24 -9.41 -12.40 13.44
N GLU A 25 -9.27 -13.69 13.11
CA GLU A 25 -8.71 -14.10 11.81
C GLU A 25 -9.67 -13.70 10.68
N SER A 26 -9.29 -12.73 9.83
CA SER A 26 -9.95 -12.57 8.54
C SER A 26 -9.51 -13.69 7.59
N GLU A 27 -10.44 -14.12 6.73
CA GLU A 27 -10.26 -15.16 5.69
C GLU A 27 -8.94 -15.03 4.90
N GLU A 28 -8.50 -16.13 4.30
CA GLU A 28 -7.35 -16.20 3.38
C GLU A 28 -7.55 -15.28 2.16
N THR A 29 -7.18 -14.01 2.28
CA THR A 29 -7.41 -12.97 1.24
C THR A 29 -6.26 -12.89 0.25
N ARG A 30 -6.52 -13.17 -1.03
CA ARG A 30 -5.53 -13.00 -2.14
C ARG A 30 -5.25 -11.55 -2.54
N GLU A 31 -6.10 -10.65 -2.08
CA GLU A 31 -6.10 -9.25 -2.46
C GLU A 31 -6.38 -8.41 -1.23
N VAL A 32 -5.53 -7.42 -0.98
CA VAL A 32 -5.76 -6.44 0.07
C VAL A 32 -6.20 -5.16 -0.62
N ARG A 33 -7.43 -4.76 -0.31
CA ARG A 33 -8.01 -3.53 -0.81
C ARG A 33 -8.16 -2.57 0.36
N VAL A 34 -7.42 -1.46 0.33
CA VAL A 34 -7.62 -0.38 1.29
C VAL A 34 -8.30 0.75 0.55
N LEU A 35 -9.58 0.95 0.86
CA LEU A 35 -10.27 2.18 0.49
C LEU A 35 -9.65 3.29 1.34
N ALA A 36 -9.29 4.41 0.71
CA ALA A 36 -8.61 5.54 1.37
C ALA A 36 -9.46 6.25 2.45
N TYR A 37 -10.52 5.63 2.97
CA TYR A 37 -11.42 6.22 3.94
C TYR A 37 -11.83 5.19 5.00
N ASN A 38 -11.36 5.44 6.23
CA ASN A 38 -11.69 4.78 7.49
C ASN A 38 -11.34 3.28 7.62
N ILE A 39 -10.16 3.01 8.19
CA ILE A 39 -10.01 1.86 9.10
C ILE A 39 -9.19 2.31 10.29
N ALA A 40 -9.87 2.49 11.43
CA ALA A 40 -9.23 2.61 12.73
C ALA A 40 -8.63 1.24 13.10
N GLY A 41 -7.31 1.22 13.33
CA GLY A 41 -6.54 0.01 13.68
C GLY A 41 -5.85 -0.67 12.49
N TRP A 42 -4.61 -1.12 12.71
CA TRP A 42 -3.92 -2.02 11.79
C TRP A 42 -4.52 -3.43 11.87
N LYS A 43 -4.43 -4.19 10.79
CA LYS A 43 -4.95 -5.55 10.69
C LYS A 43 -3.82 -6.55 10.51
N LYS A 44 -4.01 -7.74 11.04
CA LYS A 44 -3.15 -8.89 10.76
C LYS A 44 -3.87 -9.82 9.80
N VAL A 45 -3.21 -10.17 8.70
CA VAL A 45 -3.74 -11.08 7.69
C VAL A 45 -2.79 -12.28 7.57
N LYS A 46 -3.34 -13.47 7.42
CA LYS A 46 -2.56 -14.70 7.22
C LYS A 46 -2.49 -15.03 5.73
N LEU A 47 -1.27 -15.20 5.22
CA LEU A 47 -0.96 -15.44 3.81
C LEU A 47 0.13 -16.49 3.71
N ASN A 48 -0.15 -17.66 3.14
CA ASN A 48 0.85 -18.74 3.02
C ASN A 48 1.57 -19.05 4.34
N SER A 49 0.80 -19.17 5.44
CA SER A 49 1.32 -19.33 6.81
C SER A 49 2.15 -18.16 7.37
N LYS A 50 2.36 -17.09 6.59
CA LYS A 50 2.99 -15.84 7.03
C LYS A 50 1.93 -14.90 7.58
N ARG A 51 2.30 -14.12 8.59
CA ARG A 51 1.43 -13.11 9.21
C ARG A 51 1.87 -11.74 8.73
N VAL A 52 1.01 -11.09 7.94
CA VAL A 52 1.25 -9.78 7.37
C VAL A 52 0.46 -8.74 8.13
N CYS A 53 1.16 -7.73 8.64
CA CYS A 53 0.57 -6.55 9.27
C CYS A 53 0.25 -5.50 8.20
N ILE A 54 -0.99 -5.03 8.16
CA ILE A 54 -1.48 -4.03 7.22
C ILE A 54 -1.93 -2.83 8.02
N VAL A 55 -1.24 -1.70 7.81
CA VAL A 55 -1.41 -0.46 8.55
C VAL A 55 -2.06 0.56 7.61
N PRO A 56 -3.38 0.74 7.67
CA PRO A 56 -4.03 1.84 6.99
C PRO A 56 -3.59 3.17 7.63
N VAL A 57 -3.21 4.15 6.80
CA VAL A 57 -2.66 5.43 7.29
C VAL A 57 -3.47 6.60 6.76
N TYR A 58 -3.77 7.55 7.65
CA TYR A 58 -4.21 8.89 7.29
C TYR A 58 -3.44 9.87 8.17
N LEU A 59 -2.61 10.72 7.57
CA LEU A 59 -1.91 11.80 8.27
C LEU A 59 -2.60 13.12 7.98
N ASN A 60 -3.25 13.73 8.98
CA ASN A 60 -3.96 14.99 8.80
C ASN A 60 -2.98 16.11 8.41
N CYS A 61 -3.21 16.80 7.30
CA CYS A 61 -2.32 17.85 6.83
C CYS A 61 -2.18 19.04 7.80
N ASN A 62 -3.19 19.29 8.65
CA ASN A 62 -3.16 20.36 9.66
C ASN A 62 -2.42 19.95 10.93
N GLU A 63 -2.40 18.65 11.26
CA GLU A 63 -1.78 18.09 12.47
C GLU A 63 -0.63 17.12 12.12
N TRP A 64 -0.03 17.32 10.95
CA TRP A 64 0.83 16.31 10.32
C TRP A 64 2.00 15.89 11.20
N ASN A 65 2.56 16.82 11.98
CA ASN A 65 3.67 16.52 12.87
C ASN A 65 3.31 15.54 13.99
N GLU A 66 2.13 15.71 14.59
CA GLU A 66 1.65 14.86 15.67
C GLU A 66 1.26 13.48 15.12
N ASP A 67 0.49 13.45 14.03
CA ASP A 67 0.08 12.21 13.38
C ASP A 67 1.29 11.43 12.84
N PHE A 68 2.28 12.12 12.26
CA PHE A 68 3.53 11.49 11.82
C PHE A 68 4.33 10.93 12.99
N GLY A 69 4.34 11.58 14.16
CA GLY A 69 4.97 11.05 15.37
C GLY A 69 4.35 9.72 15.79
N ARG A 70 3.02 9.69 15.92
CA ARG A 70 2.25 8.48 16.27
C ARG A 70 2.43 7.37 15.24
N PHE A 71 2.41 7.71 13.95
CA PHE A 71 2.68 6.78 12.85
C PHE A 71 4.10 6.21 12.96
N SER A 72 5.10 7.04 13.22
CA SER A 72 6.50 6.61 13.33
C SER A 72 6.67 5.61 14.48
N GLU A 73 6.14 5.93 15.67
CA GLU A 73 6.20 5.06 16.85
C GLU A 73 5.52 3.71 16.58
N LEU A 74 4.30 3.74 16.02
CA LEU A 74 3.57 2.53 15.67
C LEU A 74 4.35 1.68 14.66
N MET A 75 4.92 2.29 13.62
CA MET A 75 5.66 1.54 12.62
C MET A 75 6.92 0.90 13.19
N TRP A 76 7.67 1.59 14.05
CA TRP A 76 8.82 1.01 14.75
C TRP A 76 8.42 -0.21 15.60
N GLU A 77 7.31 -0.11 16.36
CA GLU A 77 6.79 -1.24 17.13
C GLU A 77 6.43 -2.42 16.23
N LEU A 78 5.68 -2.17 15.16
CA LEU A 78 5.17 -3.21 14.28
C LEU A 78 6.28 -3.88 13.47
N THR A 79 7.25 -3.13 12.94
CA THR A 79 8.38 -3.69 12.19
C THR A 79 9.37 -4.43 13.09
N ALA A 80 9.42 -4.10 14.38
CA ALA A 80 10.19 -4.89 15.36
C ALA A 80 9.49 -6.22 15.71
N LYS A 81 8.16 -6.24 15.68
CA LYS A 81 7.34 -7.40 16.09
C LYS A 81 6.97 -8.34 14.93
N TYR A 82 6.85 -7.82 13.72
CA TYR A 82 6.39 -8.54 12.55
C TYR A 82 7.36 -8.36 11.38
N GLU A 83 7.70 -9.48 10.74
CA GLU A 83 8.58 -9.52 9.58
C GLU A 83 7.92 -8.90 8.33
N TYR A 84 6.61 -9.10 8.18
CA TYR A 84 5.84 -8.68 7.02
C TYR A 84 4.91 -7.53 7.41
N CYS A 85 5.26 -6.31 7.01
CA CYS A 85 4.46 -5.10 7.24
C CYS A 85 4.18 -4.37 5.93
N ILE A 86 2.99 -3.79 5.82
CA ILE A 86 2.57 -2.91 4.72
C ILE A 86 1.85 -1.71 5.34
N ALA A 87 2.36 -0.50 5.11
CA ALA A 87 1.68 0.76 5.43
C ALA A 87 1.07 1.35 4.16
N ILE A 88 -0.20 1.73 4.20
CA ILE A 88 -0.93 2.14 2.99
C ILE A 88 -2.02 3.16 3.30
N GLY A 89 -2.07 4.25 2.55
CA GLY A 89 -3.13 5.27 2.69
C GLY A 89 -2.62 6.68 2.41
N ASP A 90 -3.33 7.71 2.87
CA ASP A 90 -2.98 9.12 2.64
C ASP A 90 -1.95 9.60 3.67
N LEU A 91 -0.70 9.76 3.23
CA LEU A 91 0.38 10.24 4.10
C LEU A 91 0.61 11.76 3.96
N ASN A 92 -0.13 12.46 3.09
CA ASN A 92 -0.02 13.91 2.87
C ASN A 92 1.44 14.41 2.65
N GLY A 93 2.31 13.55 2.13
CA GLY A 93 3.70 13.82 1.82
C GLY A 93 3.97 13.64 0.32
N ARG A 94 4.36 14.71 -0.37
CA ARG A 94 4.69 14.64 -1.80
C ARG A 94 6.15 14.21 -1.94
N ILE A 95 6.37 13.06 -2.56
CA ILE A 95 7.64 12.32 -2.56
C ILE A 95 8.29 12.18 -3.94
N SER A 96 7.82 12.92 -4.96
CA SER A 96 8.38 12.98 -6.34
C SER A 96 9.45 11.98 -6.72
N CYS A 97 9.28 10.98 -7.57
CA CYS A 97 10.30 9.97 -8.00
C CYS A 97 11.35 9.42 -6.98
N GLU A 98 11.37 9.82 -5.70
CA GLU A 98 12.47 9.59 -4.77
C GLU A 98 12.27 8.28 -4.01
N GLN A 99 13.28 7.95 -3.20
CA GLN A 99 13.60 6.67 -2.57
C GLN A 99 14.50 5.82 -3.46
N LYS A 100 15.79 5.78 -3.10
CA LYS A 100 16.78 4.91 -3.75
C LYS A 100 16.81 3.57 -3.04
N ILE A 101 16.72 2.49 -3.80
CA ILE A 101 16.81 1.12 -3.27
C ILE A 101 18.17 0.53 -3.69
N PRO A 102 19.06 0.20 -2.75
CA PRO A 102 20.27 -0.53 -3.05
C PRO A 102 19.95 -1.87 -3.72
N ARG A 103 20.67 -2.21 -4.80
CA ARG A 103 20.42 -3.44 -5.59
C ARG A 103 20.45 -4.73 -4.77
N HIS A 104 21.23 -4.76 -3.69
CA HIS A 104 21.37 -5.94 -2.83
C HIS A 104 20.18 -6.17 -1.89
N ILE A 105 19.25 -5.21 -1.77
CA ILE A 105 18.07 -5.33 -0.90
C ILE A 105 16.94 -6.11 -1.58
N ILE A 106 16.92 -6.17 -2.92
CA ILE A 106 15.88 -6.91 -3.64
C ILE A 106 16.14 -8.42 -3.47
N PRO A 107 15.24 -9.17 -2.81
CA PRO A 107 15.58 -10.51 -2.31
C PRO A 107 15.83 -11.59 -3.38
N ASP A 108 15.40 -11.40 -4.62
CA ASP A 108 15.45 -12.48 -5.62
C ASP A 108 15.13 -11.96 -7.03
N GLN A 109 15.50 -12.73 -8.05
CA GLN A 109 15.04 -12.62 -9.45
C GLN A 109 13.51 -12.72 -9.60
N HIS A 110 12.80 -13.15 -8.55
CA HIS A 110 11.33 -13.22 -8.50
C HIS A 110 10.65 -11.95 -7.94
N CYS A 111 11.40 -10.93 -7.52
CA CYS A 111 10.81 -9.68 -7.07
C CYS A 111 10.33 -8.84 -8.26
N LEU A 112 9.02 -8.56 -8.32
CA LEU A 112 8.36 -7.91 -9.46
C LEU A 112 8.36 -6.38 -9.41
N ILE A 113 9.16 -5.77 -8.52
CA ILE A 113 9.26 -4.31 -8.40
C ILE A 113 10.49 -3.78 -9.15
N ARG A 114 10.38 -2.57 -9.69
CA ARG A 114 11.50 -1.81 -10.25
C ARG A 114 12.30 -1.13 -9.14
N LEU A 115 13.61 -0.99 -9.33
CA LEU A 115 14.47 -0.24 -8.41
C LEU A 115 14.13 1.25 -8.40
N ASP A 116 14.06 1.83 -9.59
CA ASP A 116 13.72 3.23 -9.80
C ASP A 116 12.21 3.44 -9.66
N ARG A 117 11.83 4.59 -9.09
CA ARG A 117 10.44 4.98 -8.93
C ARG A 117 10.03 5.95 -10.04
N ASN A 118 8.92 5.66 -10.69
CA ASN A 118 8.24 6.65 -11.53
C ASN A 118 7.15 7.38 -10.74
N SER A 119 6.86 8.62 -11.11
CA SER A 119 5.84 9.44 -10.47
C SER A 119 5.31 10.47 -11.45
N LYS A 120 3.98 10.60 -11.57
CA LYS A 120 3.38 11.74 -12.27
C LYS A 120 3.46 13.03 -11.45
N ASP A 121 3.56 12.91 -10.12
CA ASP A 121 3.88 14.02 -9.24
C ASP A 121 5.40 14.15 -9.12
N ASN A 122 5.99 15.23 -9.64
CA ASN A 122 7.42 15.54 -9.56
C ASN A 122 7.76 16.60 -8.48
N ILE A 123 6.84 16.86 -7.55
CA ILE A 123 7.08 17.79 -6.44
C ILE A 123 7.48 17.03 -5.18
N MET A 124 8.56 17.48 -4.55
CA MET A 124 8.98 17.05 -3.21
C MET A 124 8.59 18.13 -2.20
N ASN A 125 7.96 17.75 -1.08
CA ASN A 125 7.72 18.66 0.05
C ASN A 125 8.42 18.19 1.33
N ARG A 126 8.42 19.04 2.37
CA ARG A 126 9.09 18.74 3.65
C ARG A 126 8.56 17.46 4.31
N ASN A 127 7.25 17.23 4.21
CA ASN A 127 6.58 16.05 4.76
C ASN A 127 7.02 14.78 4.02
N GLY A 128 7.08 14.83 2.68
CA GLY A 128 7.57 13.75 1.83
C GLY A 128 9.03 13.41 2.09
N SER A 129 9.89 14.42 2.29
CA SER A 129 11.29 14.18 2.67
C SER A 129 11.42 13.44 4.00
N ARG A 130 10.65 13.84 5.03
CA ARG A 130 10.64 13.15 6.34
C ARG A 130 10.09 11.73 6.23
N LEU A 131 9.05 11.54 5.42
CA LEU A 131 8.47 10.24 5.16
C LEU A 131 9.49 9.28 4.54
N ILE A 132 10.23 9.71 3.51
CA ILE A 132 11.27 8.88 2.90
C ILE A 132 12.36 8.51 3.91
N THR A 133 12.81 9.45 4.74
CA THR A 133 13.81 9.17 5.77
C THR A 133 13.33 8.05 6.71
N LEU A 134 12.13 8.19 7.28
CA LEU A 134 11.55 7.17 8.16
C LEU A 134 11.41 5.81 7.45
N LEU A 135 10.86 5.78 6.24
CA LEU A 135 10.65 4.52 5.52
C LEU A 135 11.99 3.84 5.19
N ASN A 136 13.05 4.60 4.90
CA ASN A 136 14.38 4.03 4.70
C ASN A 136 14.96 3.46 5.99
N GLU A 137 14.81 4.15 7.13
CA GLU A 137 15.25 3.66 8.45
C GLU A 137 14.53 2.37 8.85
N LEU A 138 13.25 2.24 8.51
CA LEU A 138 12.42 1.06 8.73
C LEU A 138 12.65 -0.06 7.69
N ASN A 139 13.54 0.13 6.70
CA ASN A 139 13.71 -0.77 5.55
C ASN A 139 12.38 -1.10 4.84
N MET A 140 11.58 -0.06 4.60
CA MET A 140 10.32 -0.13 3.88
C MET A 140 10.42 0.52 2.51
N ILE A 141 9.87 -0.16 1.51
CA ILE A 141 9.96 0.19 0.09
C ILE A 141 8.60 0.64 -0.40
N ILE A 142 8.55 1.83 -0.99
CA ILE A 142 7.37 2.43 -1.60
C ILE A 142 7.05 1.71 -2.91
N LEU A 143 5.82 1.23 -3.07
CA LEU A 143 5.39 0.46 -4.24
C LEU A 143 4.89 1.35 -5.39
N ASN A 144 4.38 2.55 -5.08
CA ASN A 144 3.91 3.48 -6.11
C ASN A 144 5.00 3.73 -7.15
N GLY A 145 4.68 3.59 -8.43
CA GLY A 145 5.65 3.78 -9.50
C GLY A 145 6.60 2.61 -9.76
N ARG A 146 6.49 1.48 -9.05
CA ARG A 146 7.47 0.38 -9.13
C ARG A 146 6.92 -0.93 -9.66
N THR A 147 5.62 -1.14 -9.64
CA THR A 147 4.97 -2.37 -10.08
C THR A 147 4.44 -2.24 -11.51
N LYS A 148 4.02 -3.35 -12.11
CA LYS A 148 3.41 -3.33 -13.45
C LYS A 148 2.09 -2.55 -13.46
N GLY A 149 1.29 -2.70 -12.42
CA GLY A 149 -0.02 -2.06 -12.25
C GLY A 149 0.04 -0.56 -11.95
N ASP A 150 1.20 0.00 -11.60
CA ASP A 150 1.40 1.43 -11.37
C ASP A 150 2.74 1.92 -11.95
N ASN A 151 3.05 1.53 -13.19
CA ASN A 151 4.38 1.75 -13.74
C ASN A 151 4.75 3.22 -14.03
N GLN A 152 3.78 4.14 -14.05
CA GLN A 152 3.98 5.59 -14.23
C GLN A 152 3.91 6.36 -12.91
N GLY A 153 3.50 5.72 -11.80
CA GLY A 153 3.22 6.39 -10.54
C GLY A 153 2.05 7.35 -10.66
N GLU A 154 0.86 6.79 -10.86
CA GLU A 154 -0.41 7.50 -11.07
C GLU A 154 -0.74 8.46 -9.93
N PHE A 155 -1.39 9.58 -10.26
CA PHE A 155 -1.88 10.52 -9.25
C PHE A 155 -2.89 9.83 -8.34
N THR A 156 -2.75 10.03 -7.04
CA THR A 156 -3.66 9.51 -6.02
C THR A 156 -4.52 10.61 -5.40
N TYR A 157 -4.27 11.86 -5.78
CA TYR A 157 -5.13 13.00 -5.47
C TYR A 157 -5.25 13.92 -6.67
N VAL A 158 -6.48 14.35 -6.96
CA VAL A 158 -6.80 15.39 -7.95
C VAL A 158 -7.91 16.26 -7.38
N GLY A 159 -7.64 17.55 -7.19
CA GLY A 159 -8.58 18.50 -6.61
C GLY A 159 -8.27 19.95 -7.00
N GLY A 160 -8.94 20.90 -6.34
CA GLY A 160 -8.80 22.33 -6.64
C GLY A 160 -7.38 22.88 -6.39
N GLN A 161 -6.57 22.18 -5.58
CA GLN A 161 -5.17 22.53 -5.30
C GLN A 161 -4.18 21.84 -6.26
N GLY A 162 -4.68 21.23 -7.33
CA GLY A 162 -3.88 20.50 -8.31
C GLY A 162 -3.90 18.98 -8.09
N SER A 163 -2.85 18.31 -8.55
CA SER A 163 -2.73 16.86 -8.51
C SER A 163 -1.44 16.43 -7.82
N SER A 164 -1.50 15.34 -7.07
CA SER A 164 -0.36 14.82 -6.30
C SER A 164 -0.43 13.31 -6.10
N VAL A 165 0.72 12.73 -5.75
CA VAL A 165 0.83 11.34 -5.26
C VAL A 165 1.08 11.42 -3.76
N ILE A 166 0.00 11.39 -2.97
CA ILE A 166 0.03 11.54 -1.51
C ILE A 166 -0.52 10.31 -0.78
N ASP A 167 -1.36 9.52 -1.44
CA ASP A 167 -1.60 8.14 -1.01
C ASP A 167 -0.42 7.24 -1.38
N VAL A 168 0.25 6.71 -0.37
CA VAL A 168 1.48 5.91 -0.51
C VAL A 168 1.25 4.52 0.03
N CYS A 169 1.74 3.51 -0.69
CA CYS A 169 1.86 2.15 -0.20
C CYS A 169 3.34 1.81 0.00
N ALA A 170 3.77 1.48 1.21
CA ALA A 170 5.11 1.07 1.55
C ALA A 170 5.11 -0.31 2.22
N ALA A 171 6.01 -1.20 1.81
CA ALA A 171 6.09 -2.57 2.30
C ALA A 171 7.49 -2.87 2.86
N SER A 172 7.59 -3.63 3.95
CA SER A 172 8.90 -4.13 4.41
C SER A 172 9.60 -4.92 3.31
N CYS A 173 10.93 -4.95 3.30
CA CYS A 173 11.69 -5.72 2.30
C CYS A 173 11.22 -7.19 2.22
N SER A 174 10.92 -7.82 3.36
CA SER A 174 10.39 -9.18 3.41
C SER A 174 9.01 -9.31 2.78
N SER A 175 8.15 -8.30 2.87
CA SER A 175 6.83 -8.27 2.23
C SER A 175 6.90 -8.24 0.71
N LEU A 176 8.00 -7.79 0.10
CA LEU A 176 8.10 -7.72 -1.36
C LEU A 176 7.93 -9.06 -2.06
N GLN A 177 8.41 -10.15 -1.44
CA GLN A 177 8.25 -11.50 -1.98
C GLN A 177 6.78 -11.96 -1.99
N LEU A 178 5.91 -11.29 -1.23
CA LEU A 178 4.48 -11.62 -1.16
C LEU A 178 3.67 -10.80 -2.15
N ILE A 179 4.26 -9.80 -2.80
CA ILE A 179 3.53 -8.85 -3.64
C ILE A 179 3.71 -9.26 -5.09
N SER A 180 2.58 -9.50 -5.76
CA SER A 180 2.55 -9.78 -7.19
C SER A 180 2.38 -8.50 -8.00
N ASP A 181 1.58 -7.55 -7.49
CA ASP A 181 1.35 -6.27 -8.14
C ASP A 181 0.81 -5.22 -7.16
N PHE A 182 0.98 -3.96 -7.50
CA PHE A 182 0.35 -2.81 -6.85
C PHE A 182 -0.27 -1.93 -7.92
N LYS A 183 -1.45 -1.37 -7.64
CA LYS A 183 -2.15 -0.49 -8.57
C LYS A 183 -2.90 0.62 -7.85
N VAL A 184 -3.00 1.75 -8.54
CA VAL A 184 -3.84 2.88 -8.20
C VAL A 184 -5.07 2.82 -9.10
N ASP A 185 -6.20 2.41 -8.56
CA ASP A 185 -7.47 2.32 -9.29
C ASP A 185 -8.24 3.65 -9.16
N ASN A 186 -8.77 4.15 -10.27
CA ASN A 186 -9.69 5.29 -10.25
C ASN A 186 -11.11 4.81 -9.91
N GLU A 187 -11.66 5.23 -8.76
CA GLU A 187 -12.99 4.78 -8.34
C GLU A 187 -14.14 5.31 -9.22
N PHE A 188 -13.90 6.28 -10.10
CA PHE A 188 -14.95 6.73 -11.04
C PHE A 188 -15.39 5.62 -12.01
N PHE A 189 -14.50 4.71 -12.40
CA PHE A 189 -14.79 3.73 -13.45
C PHE A 189 -15.64 2.54 -12.95
N LEU A 190 -15.60 2.21 -11.66
CA LEU A 190 -16.31 1.05 -11.11
C LEU A 190 -17.81 1.31 -10.90
N ARG A 191 -18.25 2.57 -10.78
CA ARG A 191 -19.69 2.90 -10.73
C ARG A 191 -20.37 2.88 -12.11
N SER A 192 -19.60 3.08 -13.18
CA SER A 192 -20.14 3.08 -14.55
C SER A 192 -20.45 1.67 -15.07
N PHE A 193 -19.81 0.63 -14.53
CA PHE A 193 -20.06 -0.77 -14.91
C PHE A 193 -21.06 -1.49 -13.99
N SER A 194 -21.37 -0.96 -12.80
CA SER A 194 -22.40 -1.54 -11.93
C SER A 194 -23.84 -1.18 -12.30
N ASN A 195 -24.05 -0.31 -13.29
CA ASN A 195 -25.38 0.15 -13.71
C ASN A 195 -25.80 -0.32 -15.13
N ASN A 196 -25.00 -1.14 -15.82
CA ASN A 196 -25.32 -1.59 -17.19
C ASN A 196 -25.49 -3.11 -17.34
N THR A 197 -25.77 -3.83 -16.26
CA THR A 197 -26.25 -5.22 -16.32
C THR A 197 -27.60 -5.31 -15.62
N GLN A 198 -28.65 -4.89 -16.33
CA GLN A 198 -29.95 -5.57 -16.38
C GLN A 198 -30.91 -4.77 -17.27
N THR A 199 -31.14 -5.28 -18.47
CA THR A 199 -32.46 -5.48 -19.09
C THR A 199 -32.22 -6.23 -20.41
N GLU A 200 -31.93 -7.52 -20.28
CA GLU A 200 -32.31 -8.48 -21.31
C GLU A 200 -33.72 -8.97 -20.96
N ASP A 201 -34.64 -8.69 -21.88
CA ASP A 201 -35.79 -9.48 -22.32
C ASP A 201 -36.38 -10.50 -21.34
N TYR A 202 -37.61 -10.23 -20.88
CA TYR A 202 -38.67 -11.23 -20.77
C TYR A 202 -40.05 -10.59 -21.04
N GLU A 203 -40.70 -11.15 -22.06
CA GLU A 203 -42.11 -11.04 -22.53
C GLU A 203 -42.61 -9.74 -23.20
#